data_AF-A0A845FQ70-F1
#
_entry.id   AF-A0A845FQ70-F1
#
_cell.length_a   1.000
_cell.length_b   1.000
_cell.length_c   1.000
_cell.angle_alpha   90.00
_cell.angle_beta   90.00
_cell.angle_gamma   90.00
#
_symmetry.space_group_name_H-M   'P 1'
#
loop_
_entity.id
_entity.type
_entity.pdbx_description
1 polymer ?
#
loop_
_entity_poly.entity_id
_entity_poly.type
_entity_poly.pdbx_seq_one_letter_code
_entity_poly.pdbx_strand_id
1 'polypeptide(L)'
;MGKEFKVLKELATVSATITELSAVNRILCAEIPSTEFRADYDSLISDIRNTYGSVMDTLQPLLALLEAEIFTTRFDSLHQWYGERHLVALSEPRFNAEFTYEKYLQFRKRKEVKTGYPPLKAAFSRLHDFIDKWIDNDIWLAMSIDVLLKHLNLVLDEVALLKKSDGEEALALCQSVVGGFGPFLAIIADAMESLPALSPESREGATMSAVV
;
A
#
# COMPACT_ATOMS: atom_id res chain seq x y z
N MET A 1 -3.40 24.08 -1.15
CA MET A 1 -2.35 23.03 -1.13
C MET A 1 -2.44 22.32 -2.47
N GLY A 2 -1.37 22.35 -3.28
CA GLY A 2 -1.35 21.79 -4.65
C GLY A 2 -1.60 20.29 -4.69
N LYS A 3 -1.98 19.75 -5.86
CA LYS A 3 -2.31 18.34 -6.05
C LYS A 3 -1.06 17.47 -5.85
N GLU A 4 0.07 17.94 -6.34
CA GLU A 4 1.42 17.40 -6.22
C GLU A 4 1.81 17.16 -4.76
N PHE A 5 1.60 18.18 -3.92
CA PHE A 5 1.88 18.07 -2.50
C PHE A 5 1.00 17.00 -1.85
N LYS A 6 -0.30 16.95 -2.20
CA LYS A 6 -1.20 15.93 -1.64
C LYS A 6 -0.75 14.52 -2.03
N VAL A 7 -0.37 14.30 -3.28
CA VAL A 7 0.18 13.02 -3.76
C VAL A 7 1.38 12.60 -2.91
N LEU A 8 2.39 13.47 -2.80
CA LEU A 8 3.60 13.13 -2.05
C LEU A 8 3.35 12.95 -0.55
N LYS A 9 2.47 13.76 0.04
CA LYS A 9 2.08 13.66 1.45
C LYS A 9 1.37 12.33 1.73
N GLU A 10 0.41 11.92 0.88
CA GLU A 10 -0.28 10.64 1.07
C GLU A 10 0.64 9.44 0.79
N LEU A 11 1.55 9.53 -0.17
CA LEU A 11 2.56 8.47 -0.39
C LEU A 11 3.53 8.35 0.81
N ALA A 12 3.95 9.47 1.40
CA ALA A 12 4.76 9.48 2.61
C ALA A 12 4.03 8.82 3.78
N THR A 13 2.77 9.17 3.95
CA THR A 13 1.84 8.52 4.88
C THR A 13 1.80 7.00 4.68
N VAL A 14 1.56 6.52 3.44
CA VAL A 14 1.51 5.08 3.12
C VAL A 14 2.85 4.42 3.46
N SER A 15 3.99 5.04 3.14
CA SER A 15 5.32 4.50 3.48
C SER A 15 5.59 4.41 4.99
N ALA A 16 5.11 5.38 5.78
CA ALA A 16 5.27 5.37 7.23
C ALA A 16 4.48 4.21 7.88
N THR A 17 3.28 3.93 7.37
CA THR A 17 2.41 2.87 7.90
C THR A 17 2.99 1.48 7.73
N ILE A 18 3.53 1.16 6.55
CA ILE A 18 4.13 -0.16 6.34
C ILE A 18 5.41 -0.34 7.15
N THR A 19 6.14 0.75 7.41
CA THR A 19 7.33 0.71 8.27
C THR A 19 6.96 0.32 9.71
N GLU A 20 5.87 0.88 10.23
CA GLU A 20 5.33 0.50 11.55
C GLU A 20 4.96 -0.99 11.59
N LEU A 21 4.25 -1.46 10.56
CA LEU A 21 3.85 -2.86 10.46
C LEU A 21 5.07 -3.80 10.40
N SER A 22 6.08 -3.46 9.60
CA SER A 22 7.35 -4.20 9.52
C SER A 22 8.07 -4.27 10.87
N ALA A 23 8.09 -3.17 11.62
CA ALA A 23 8.73 -3.13 12.94
C ALA A 23 8.00 -4.04 13.94
N VAL A 24 6.66 -3.99 13.96
CA VAL A 24 5.83 -4.87 14.80
C VAL A 24 6.03 -6.34 14.44
N ASN A 25 5.98 -6.66 13.14
CA ASN A 25 6.19 -8.01 12.63
C ASN A 25 7.55 -8.60 13.05
N ARG A 26 8.63 -7.82 12.93
CA ARG A 26 9.97 -8.27 13.36
C ARG A 26 10.01 -8.66 14.84
N ILE A 27 9.38 -7.89 15.71
CA ILE A 27 9.34 -8.18 17.15
C ILE A 27 8.52 -9.44 17.42
N LEU A 28 7.30 -9.52 16.89
CA LEU A 28 6.40 -10.66 17.15
C LEU A 28 7.00 -11.98 16.63
N CYS A 29 7.58 -11.97 15.43
CA CYS A 29 8.20 -13.15 14.85
C CYS A 29 9.50 -13.56 15.56
N ALA A 30 10.29 -12.62 16.07
CA ALA A 30 11.50 -12.94 16.82
C ALA A 30 11.19 -13.60 18.18
N GLU A 31 10.14 -13.11 18.86
CA GLU A 31 9.81 -13.51 20.23
C GLU A 31 8.87 -14.72 20.31
N ILE A 32 8.11 -15.02 19.25
CA ILE A 32 7.13 -16.11 19.23
C ILE A 32 7.53 -17.16 18.18
N PRO A 33 8.20 -18.26 18.57
CA PRO A 33 8.64 -19.31 17.65
C PRO A 33 7.53 -20.32 17.28
N SER A 34 6.30 -20.12 17.74
CA SER A 34 5.17 -21.04 17.49
C SER A 34 4.74 -21.01 16.01
N THR A 35 4.77 -22.17 15.36
CA THR A 35 4.35 -22.34 13.96
C THR A 35 2.86 -22.07 13.78
N GLU A 36 2.04 -22.49 14.73
CA GLU A 36 0.59 -22.26 14.72
C GLU A 36 0.26 -20.77 14.88
N PHE A 37 1.01 -20.05 15.70
CA PHE A 37 0.88 -18.59 15.82
C PHE A 37 1.28 -17.90 14.51
N ARG A 38 2.41 -18.32 13.93
CA ARG A 38 2.91 -17.76 12.68
C ARG A 38 1.94 -17.96 11.52
N ALA A 39 1.32 -19.13 11.39
CA ALA A 39 0.35 -19.36 10.32
C ALA A 39 -0.81 -18.35 10.33
N ASP A 40 -1.44 -18.13 11.50
CA ASP A 40 -2.54 -17.17 11.63
C ASP A 40 -2.05 -15.72 11.47
N TYR A 41 -0.92 -15.39 12.08
CA TYR A 41 -0.34 -14.05 12.00
C TYR A 41 0.06 -13.70 10.58
N ASP A 42 0.74 -14.61 9.89
CA ASP A 42 1.20 -14.40 8.53
C ASP A 42 0.03 -14.25 7.56
N SER A 43 -1.04 -15.03 7.75
CA SER A 43 -2.29 -14.88 6.99
C SER A 43 -2.89 -13.48 7.16
N LEU A 44 -2.93 -12.95 8.38
CA LEU A 44 -3.40 -11.59 8.68
C LEU A 44 -2.54 -10.52 8.00
N ILE A 45 -1.21 -10.62 8.15
CA ILE A 45 -0.27 -9.62 7.63
C ILE A 45 -0.21 -9.65 6.10
N SER A 46 -0.42 -10.81 5.50
CA SER A 46 -0.35 -10.96 4.05
C SER A 46 -1.46 -10.20 3.30
N ASP A 47 -2.66 -10.10 3.86
CA ASP A 47 -3.75 -9.29 3.30
C ASP A 47 -3.38 -7.80 3.29
N ILE A 48 -2.81 -7.32 4.40
CA ILE A 48 -2.33 -5.94 4.53
C ILE A 48 -1.18 -5.70 3.53
N ARG A 49 -0.24 -6.64 3.40
CA ARG A 49 0.88 -6.57 2.47
C ARG A 49 0.41 -6.45 1.01
N ASN A 50 -0.67 -7.12 0.62
CA ASN A 50 -1.22 -7.01 -0.74
C ASN A 50 -1.65 -5.59 -1.08
N THR A 51 -2.25 -4.88 -0.13
CA THR A 51 -2.66 -3.48 -0.30
C THR A 51 -1.46 -2.62 -0.72
N TYR A 52 -0.31 -2.80 -0.08
CA TYR A 52 0.92 -2.11 -0.47
C TYR A 52 1.50 -2.62 -1.79
N GLY A 53 1.37 -3.93 -2.07
CA GLY A 53 1.74 -4.50 -3.38
C GLY A 53 0.98 -3.83 -4.54
N SER A 54 -0.33 -3.61 -4.38
CA SER A 54 -1.15 -2.92 -5.38
C SER A 54 -0.71 -1.48 -5.61
N VAL A 55 -0.33 -0.77 -4.55
CA VAL A 55 0.26 0.58 -4.64
C VAL A 55 1.58 0.56 -5.42
N MET A 56 2.48 -0.37 -5.09
CA MET A 56 3.76 -0.54 -5.78
C MET A 56 3.56 -0.86 -7.26
N ASP A 57 2.71 -1.83 -7.57
CA ASP A 57 2.38 -2.25 -8.94
C ASP A 57 1.78 -1.11 -9.78
N THR A 58 1.10 -0.16 -9.12
CA THR A 58 0.47 0.99 -9.78
C THR A 58 1.44 2.15 -9.99
N LEU A 59 2.31 2.44 -9.02
CA LEU A 59 3.17 3.63 -9.04
C LEU A 59 4.56 3.38 -9.63
N GLN A 60 5.13 2.19 -9.43
CA GLN A 60 6.48 1.84 -9.90
C GLN A 60 6.68 2.11 -11.40
N PRO A 61 5.75 1.74 -12.31
CA PRO A 61 5.95 1.95 -13.74
C PRO A 61 6.05 3.42 -14.15
N LEU A 62 5.48 4.32 -13.35
CA LEU A 62 5.52 5.76 -13.63
C LEU A 62 6.91 6.34 -13.46
N LEU A 63 7.80 5.74 -12.65
CA LEU A 63 9.19 6.20 -12.49
C LEU A 63 9.96 6.25 -13.83
N ALA A 64 9.56 5.44 -14.81
CA ALA A 64 10.15 5.48 -16.15
C ALA A 64 9.91 6.82 -16.86
N LEU A 65 8.86 7.57 -16.49
CA LEU A 65 8.54 8.89 -17.05
C LEU A 65 9.54 9.98 -16.63
N LEU A 66 10.46 9.70 -15.71
CA LEU A 66 11.52 10.63 -15.34
C LEU A 66 12.57 10.78 -16.45
N GLU A 67 12.68 9.77 -17.32
CA GLU A 67 13.53 9.81 -18.51
C GLU A 67 12.80 10.54 -19.64
N ALA A 68 13.40 11.62 -20.15
CA ALA A 68 12.78 12.49 -21.16
C ALA A 68 12.37 11.70 -22.42
N GLU A 69 13.20 10.76 -22.89
CA GLU A 69 12.90 9.93 -24.06
C GLU A 69 11.66 9.05 -23.85
N ILE A 70 11.55 8.42 -22.68
CA ILE A 70 10.40 7.60 -22.30
C ILE A 70 9.15 8.48 -22.16
N PHE A 71 9.28 9.66 -21.55
CA PHE A 71 8.17 10.59 -21.42
C PHE A 71 7.61 10.99 -22.80
N THR A 72 8.47 11.40 -23.73
CA THR A 72 8.04 11.80 -25.07
C THR A 72 7.34 10.66 -25.81
N THR A 73 7.85 9.44 -25.70
CA THR A 73 7.39 8.30 -26.52
C THR A 73 6.27 7.48 -25.89
N ARG A 74 6.19 7.41 -24.55
CA ARG A 74 5.33 6.45 -23.82
C ARG A 74 4.37 7.08 -22.83
N PHE A 75 4.44 8.40 -22.58
CA PHE A 75 3.56 9.05 -21.61
C PHE A 75 2.07 8.72 -21.84
N ASP A 76 1.56 8.88 -23.07
CA ASP A 76 0.14 8.68 -23.35
C ASP A 76 -0.31 7.24 -23.03
N SER A 77 0.54 6.25 -23.37
CA SER A 77 0.26 4.84 -23.07
C SER A 77 0.30 4.53 -21.57
N LEU A 78 1.25 5.12 -20.82
CA LEU A 78 1.37 4.93 -19.38
C LEU A 78 0.27 5.67 -18.61
N HIS A 79 -0.14 6.84 -19.08
CA HIS A 79 -1.28 7.60 -18.55
C HIS A 79 -2.58 6.83 -18.74
N GLN A 80 -2.83 6.27 -19.93
CA GLN A 80 -3.99 5.42 -20.17
C GLN A 80 -3.97 4.16 -19.28
N TRP A 81 -2.85 3.44 -19.26
CA TRP A 81 -2.67 2.25 -18.42
C TRP A 81 -2.93 2.56 -16.94
N TYR A 82 -2.40 3.68 -16.44
CA TYR A 82 -2.64 4.14 -15.09
C TYR A 82 -4.12 4.47 -14.86
N GLY A 83 -4.77 5.17 -15.81
CA GLY A 83 -6.20 5.48 -15.80
C GLY A 83 -7.08 4.24 -15.63
N GLU A 84 -6.73 3.14 -16.30
CA GLU A 84 -7.44 1.87 -16.19
C GLU A 84 -7.13 1.13 -14.87
N ARG A 85 -5.87 1.14 -14.44
CA ARG A 85 -5.43 0.34 -13.29
C ARG A 85 -5.70 0.98 -11.94
N HIS A 86 -5.62 2.31 -11.82
CA HIS A 86 -5.81 2.98 -10.53
C HIS A 86 -7.21 2.73 -9.98
N LEU A 87 -8.25 2.66 -10.81
CA LEU A 87 -9.62 2.36 -10.39
C LEU A 87 -9.75 0.97 -9.73
N VAL A 88 -9.02 -0.01 -10.25
CA VAL A 88 -8.95 -1.36 -9.64
C VAL A 88 -8.21 -1.28 -8.30
N ALA A 89 -7.07 -0.58 -8.28
CA ALA A 89 -6.27 -0.36 -7.07
C ALA A 89 -6.98 0.47 -5.98
N LEU A 90 -8.04 1.23 -6.33
CA LEU A 90 -8.89 1.93 -5.35
C LEU A 90 -9.78 0.98 -4.53
N SER A 91 -10.19 -0.15 -5.13
CA SER A 91 -11.17 -1.07 -4.51
C SER A 91 -10.48 -2.11 -3.62
N GLU A 92 -9.30 -2.57 -4.04
CA GLU A 92 -8.54 -3.64 -3.37
C GLU A 92 -8.21 -3.37 -1.89
N PRO A 93 -7.79 -2.15 -1.48
CA PRO A 93 -7.51 -1.83 -0.07
C PRO A 93 -8.72 -2.04 0.85
N ARG A 94 -9.94 -1.78 0.36
CA ARG A 94 -11.17 -1.94 1.16
C ARG A 94 -11.49 -3.40 1.40
N PHE A 95 -11.43 -4.22 0.34
CA PHE A 95 -11.62 -5.67 0.48
C PHE A 95 -10.58 -6.29 1.43
N ASN A 96 -9.30 -5.94 1.26
CA ASN A 96 -8.25 -6.43 2.13
C ASN A 96 -8.46 -5.98 3.59
N ALA A 97 -8.96 -4.77 3.82
CA ALA A 97 -9.24 -4.27 5.17
C ALA A 97 -10.35 -5.09 5.87
N GLU A 98 -11.44 -5.38 5.16
CA GLU A 98 -12.53 -6.22 5.68
C GLU A 98 -12.03 -7.62 6.07
N PHE A 99 -11.30 -8.30 5.16
CA PHE A 99 -10.73 -9.63 5.44
C PHE A 99 -9.74 -9.62 6.60
N THR A 100 -8.87 -8.60 6.63
CA THR A 100 -7.88 -8.42 7.71
C THR A 100 -8.58 -8.28 9.05
N TYR A 101 -9.66 -7.49 9.11
CA TYR A 101 -10.39 -7.27 10.35
C TYR A 101 -11.01 -8.54 10.91
N GLU A 102 -11.68 -9.33 10.06
CA GLU A 102 -12.28 -10.61 10.45
C GLU A 102 -11.23 -11.58 11.01
N LYS A 103 -10.09 -11.71 10.32
CA LYS A 103 -8.95 -12.51 10.79
C LYS A 103 -8.44 -12.00 12.13
N TYR A 104 -8.33 -10.67 12.29
CA TYR A 104 -7.84 -10.06 13.51
C TYR A 104 -8.75 -10.34 14.73
N LEU A 105 -10.07 -10.34 14.56
CA LEU A 105 -11.02 -10.67 15.62
C LEU A 105 -10.82 -12.07 16.20
N GLN A 106 -10.37 -13.03 15.38
CA GLN A 106 -9.99 -14.35 15.87
C GLN A 106 -8.57 -14.35 16.46
N PHE A 107 -7.62 -13.71 15.77
CA PHE A 107 -6.23 -13.62 16.20
C PHE A 107 -6.09 -13.05 17.63
N ARG A 108 -6.81 -11.98 17.96
CA ARG A 108 -6.76 -11.32 19.28
C ARG A 108 -7.21 -12.19 20.45
N LYS A 109 -7.87 -13.34 20.20
CA LYS A 109 -8.32 -14.28 21.24
C LYS A 109 -7.20 -15.22 21.70
N ARG A 110 -6.10 -15.30 20.93
CA ARG A 110 -4.96 -16.17 21.22
C ARG A 110 -4.31 -15.84 22.57
N LYS A 111 -3.75 -16.86 23.22
CA LYS A 111 -3.14 -16.73 24.55
C LYS A 111 -1.88 -15.86 24.51
N GLU A 112 -1.13 -15.91 23.42
CA GLU A 112 0.10 -15.14 23.18
C GLU A 112 -0.16 -13.64 23.25
N VAL A 113 -1.33 -13.20 22.79
CA VAL A 113 -1.75 -11.78 22.80
C VAL A 113 -1.96 -11.27 24.23
N LYS A 114 -2.28 -12.15 25.18
CA LYS A 114 -2.51 -11.82 26.60
C LYS A 114 -1.23 -11.87 27.45
N THR A 115 -0.08 -11.75 26.81
CA THR A 115 1.23 -11.81 27.46
C THR A 115 1.49 -10.68 28.46
N GLY A 116 2.19 -11.01 29.55
CA GLY A 116 2.74 -10.03 30.50
C GLY A 116 4.14 -9.54 30.15
N TYR A 117 4.79 -10.12 29.13
CA TYR A 117 6.14 -9.76 28.73
C TYR A 117 6.16 -8.37 28.04
N PRO A 118 6.90 -7.37 28.56
CA PRO A 118 6.74 -5.98 28.12
C PRO A 118 6.95 -5.73 26.62
N PRO A 119 7.99 -6.27 25.96
CA PRO A 119 8.19 -6.08 24.52
C PRO A 119 7.05 -6.62 23.67
N LEU A 120 6.57 -7.83 23.96
CA LEU A 120 5.42 -8.42 23.26
C LEU A 120 4.13 -7.67 23.54
N LYS A 121 3.91 -7.23 24.79
CA LYS A 121 2.73 -6.43 25.15
C LYS A 121 2.70 -5.12 24.36
N ALA A 122 3.85 -4.44 24.22
CA ALA A 122 3.96 -3.23 23.42
C ALA A 122 3.72 -3.52 21.93
N ALA A 123 4.29 -4.60 21.38
CA ALA A 123 4.11 -4.99 19.98
C ALA A 123 2.65 -5.33 19.66
N PHE A 124 1.96 -6.10 20.50
CA PHE A 124 0.54 -6.40 20.32
C PHE A 124 -0.36 -5.17 20.48
N SER A 125 -0.03 -4.25 21.40
CA SER A 125 -0.76 -2.99 21.50
C SER A 125 -0.61 -2.14 20.25
N ARG A 126 0.61 -2.06 19.69
CA ARG A 126 0.88 -1.37 18.42
C ARG A 126 0.18 -2.02 17.24
N LEU A 127 0.17 -3.35 17.18
CA LEU A 127 -0.59 -4.10 16.17
C LEU A 127 -2.09 -3.81 16.29
N HIS A 128 -2.63 -3.80 17.51
CA HIS A 128 -4.02 -3.49 17.74
C HIS A 128 -4.35 -2.08 17.27
N ASP A 129 -3.58 -1.08 17.66
CA ASP A 129 -3.75 0.31 17.24
C ASP A 129 -3.61 0.46 15.72
N PHE A 130 -2.69 -0.30 15.10
CA PHE A 130 -2.54 -0.33 13.65
C PHE A 130 -3.82 -0.86 12.98
N ILE A 131 -4.32 -2.01 13.40
CA ILE A 131 -5.50 -2.61 12.79
C ILE A 131 -6.75 -1.78 13.09
N ASP A 132 -6.93 -1.38 14.35
CA ASP A 132 -8.08 -0.59 14.79
C ASP A 132 -8.12 0.76 14.05
N LYS A 133 -7.02 1.52 13.99
CA LYS A 133 -7.06 2.89 13.44
C LYS A 133 -6.83 2.97 11.93
N TRP A 134 -6.16 2.00 11.33
CA TRP A 134 -5.69 2.12 9.94
C TRP A 134 -6.39 1.15 9.00
N ILE A 135 -6.93 0.05 9.53
CA ILE A 135 -7.59 -1.00 8.76
C ILE A 135 -9.11 -0.97 9.03
N ASP A 136 -9.54 -1.01 10.29
CA ASP A 136 -10.95 -1.14 10.70
C ASP A 136 -11.68 0.22 10.74
N ASN A 137 -11.21 1.14 11.58
CA ASN A 137 -11.88 2.42 11.82
C ASN A 137 -11.57 3.39 10.65
N ASP A 138 -12.63 3.81 9.95
CA ASP A 138 -12.61 4.71 8.78
C ASP A 138 -11.79 4.27 7.56
N ILE A 139 -11.25 3.04 7.52
CA ILE A 139 -10.40 2.50 6.44
C ILE A 139 -9.32 3.53 6.01
N TRP A 140 -8.64 4.12 6.99
CA TRP A 140 -7.76 5.26 6.77
C TRP A 140 -6.67 4.98 5.74
N LEU A 141 -6.07 3.79 5.74
CA LEU A 141 -5.08 3.40 4.73
C LEU A 141 -5.69 3.42 3.32
N ALA A 142 -6.91 2.90 3.15
CA ALA A 142 -7.59 2.96 1.86
C ALA A 142 -7.94 4.40 1.47
N MET A 143 -8.30 5.28 2.41
CA MET A 143 -8.54 6.69 2.12
C MET A 143 -7.26 7.40 1.66
N SER A 144 -6.12 7.16 2.31
CA SER A 144 -4.85 7.73 1.89
C SER A 144 -4.45 7.24 0.50
N ILE A 145 -4.62 5.94 0.21
CA ILE A 145 -4.40 5.38 -1.13
C ILE A 145 -5.38 5.98 -2.15
N ASP A 146 -6.65 6.16 -1.78
CA ASP A 146 -7.67 6.76 -2.64
C ASP A 146 -7.35 8.20 -3.01
N VAL A 147 -6.98 9.01 -2.02
CA VAL A 147 -6.56 10.40 -2.21
C VAL A 147 -5.30 10.46 -3.06
N LEU A 148 -4.30 9.60 -2.78
CA LEU A 148 -3.06 9.49 -3.55
C LEU A 148 -3.36 9.23 -5.03
N LEU A 149 -4.09 8.16 -5.33
CA LEU A 149 -4.32 7.72 -6.72
C LEU A 149 -5.21 8.70 -7.50
N LYS A 150 -6.26 9.25 -6.87
CA LYS A 150 -7.12 10.25 -7.52
C LYS A 150 -6.39 11.55 -7.82
N HIS A 151 -5.61 12.08 -6.87
CA HIS A 151 -4.88 13.32 -7.11
C HIS A 151 -3.75 13.12 -8.11
N LEU A 152 -3.12 11.95 -8.13
CA LEU A 152 -2.14 11.61 -9.15
C LEU A 152 -2.79 11.54 -10.53
N ASN A 153 -3.98 10.95 -10.67
CA ASN A 153 -4.71 10.97 -11.94
C ASN A 153 -4.94 12.40 -12.43
N LEU A 154 -5.39 13.29 -11.54
CA LEU A 154 -5.62 14.70 -11.88
C LEU A 154 -4.35 15.43 -12.31
N VAL A 155 -3.19 15.10 -11.72
CA VAL A 155 -1.89 15.65 -12.15
C VAL A 155 -1.52 15.11 -13.53
N LEU A 156 -1.67 13.80 -13.76
CA LEU A 156 -1.35 13.20 -15.05
C LEU A 156 -2.25 13.73 -16.17
N ASP A 157 -3.52 14.01 -15.89
CA ASP A 157 -4.43 14.68 -16.83
C ASP A 157 -3.93 16.09 -17.19
N GLU A 158 -3.40 16.85 -16.21
CA GLU A 158 -2.79 18.17 -16.46
C GLU A 158 -1.52 18.06 -17.31
N VAL A 159 -0.65 17.08 -17.02
CA VAL A 159 0.53 16.78 -17.83
C VAL A 159 0.12 16.43 -19.26
N ALA A 160 -0.93 15.62 -19.45
CA ALA A 160 -1.44 15.24 -20.76
C ALA A 160 -1.97 16.44 -21.57
N LEU A 161 -2.59 17.42 -20.88
CA LEU A 161 -3.04 18.67 -21.50
C LEU A 161 -1.86 19.55 -21.89
N LEU A 162 -0.90 19.76 -20.98
CA LEU A 162 0.29 20.58 -21.22
C LEU A 162 1.15 20.01 -22.36
N LYS A 163 1.31 18.69 -22.42
CA LYS A 163 2.12 18.01 -23.45
C LYS A 163 1.68 18.33 -24.89
N LYS A 164 0.42 18.75 -25.10
CA LYS A 164 -0.10 19.15 -26.42
C LYS A 164 0.40 20.52 -26.87
N SER A 165 0.76 21.39 -25.94
CA SER A 165 1.23 22.77 -26.21
C SER A 165 2.70 22.97 -25.90
N ASP A 166 3.18 22.42 -24.79
CA ASP A 166 4.56 22.55 -24.30
C ASP A 166 5.01 21.23 -23.65
N GLY A 167 5.85 20.48 -24.38
CA GLY A 167 6.37 19.20 -23.92
C GLY A 167 7.40 19.31 -22.81
N GLU A 168 8.15 20.42 -22.75
CA GLU A 168 9.18 20.64 -21.72
C GLU A 168 8.52 20.98 -20.38
N GLU A 169 7.52 21.87 -20.40
CA GLU A 169 6.74 22.20 -19.20
C GLU A 169 5.98 20.98 -18.67
N ALA A 170 5.40 20.17 -19.56
CA ALA A 170 4.73 18.93 -19.18
C ALA A 170 5.69 17.93 -18.51
N LEU A 171 6.91 17.76 -19.05
CA LEU A 171 7.93 16.91 -18.45
C LEU A 171 8.35 17.45 -17.07
N ALA A 172 8.57 18.75 -16.94
CA ALA A 172 8.93 19.37 -15.67
C ALA A 172 7.85 19.17 -14.59
N LEU A 173 6.57 19.33 -14.96
CA LEU A 173 5.45 19.03 -14.06
C LEU A 173 5.44 17.55 -13.66
N CYS A 174 5.60 16.63 -14.62
CA CYS A 174 5.65 15.19 -14.35
C CYS A 174 6.79 14.84 -13.37
N GLN A 175 7.99 15.37 -13.62
CA GLN A 175 9.16 15.16 -12.76
C GLN A 175 8.97 15.75 -11.36
N SER A 176 8.27 16.89 -11.22
CA SER A 176 8.03 17.50 -9.90
C SER A 176 7.22 16.60 -8.96
N VAL A 177 6.40 15.70 -9.50
CA VAL A 177 5.56 14.76 -8.73
C VAL A 177 6.18 13.38 -8.70
N VAL A 178 6.37 12.76 -9.87
CA VAL A 178 6.88 11.39 -9.99
C VAL A 178 8.31 11.29 -9.47
N GLY A 179 9.11 12.35 -9.56
CA GLY A 179 10.48 12.38 -9.06
C GLY A 179 10.57 12.19 -7.56
N GLY A 180 9.50 12.52 -6.82
CA GLY A 180 9.41 12.30 -5.38
C GLY A 180 9.03 10.86 -4.97
N PHE A 181 8.65 9.98 -5.91
CA PHE A 181 8.15 8.64 -5.55
C PHE A 181 9.26 7.69 -5.10
N GLY A 182 10.43 7.76 -5.73
CA GLY A 182 11.53 6.80 -5.55
C GLY A 182 11.85 6.49 -4.08
N PRO A 183 12.12 7.49 -3.22
CA PRO A 183 12.43 7.25 -1.82
C PRO A 183 11.31 6.53 -1.06
N PHE A 184 10.04 6.88 -1.30
CA PHE A 184 8.91 6.26 -0.60
C PHE A 184 8.64 4.83 -1.09
N LEU A 185 8.74 4.58 -2.40
CA LEU A 185 8.59 3.23 -2.95
C LEU A 185 9.72 2.31 -2.47
N ALA A 186 10.94 2.83 -2.30
CA ALA A 186 12.04 2.07 -1.70
C ALA A 186 11.77 1.70 -0.23
N ILE A 187 11.23 2.62 0.57
CA ILE A 187 10.82 2.34 1.96
C ILE A 187 9.73 1.26 1.99
N ILE A 188 8.74 1.34 1.10
CA ILE A 188 7.67 0.34 1.02
C ILE A 188 8.25 -1.02 0.64
N ALA A 189 9.11 -1.08 -0.37
CA ALA A 189 9.76 -2.32 -0.81
C ALA A 189 10.55 -3.00 0.31
N ASP A 190 11.44 -2.25 0.98
CA ASP A 190 12.25 -2.75 2.11
C ASP A 190 11.37 -3.29 3.25
N ALA A 191 10.32 -2.54 3.61
CA ALA A 191 9.38 -2.99 4.63
C ALA A 191 8.67 -4.30 4.21
N MET A 192 8.25 -4.43 2.94
CA MET A 192 7.58 -5.61 2.40
C MET A 192 8.44 -6.88 2.38
N GLU A 193 9.77 -6.77 2.31
CA GLU A 193 10.68 -7.94 2.36
C GLU A 193 10.61 -8.66 3.71
N SER A 194 10.37 -7.91 4.79
CA SER A 194 10.22 -8.47 6.13
C SER A 194 8.86 -9.10 6.39
N LEU A 195 7.86 -8.85 5.53
CA LEU A 195 6.48 -9.30 5.70
C LEU A 195 6.20 -10.57 4.89
N PRO A 196 5.39 -11.49 5.43
CA PRO A 196 5.01 -12.72 4.72
C PRO A 196 4.23 -12.42 3.44
N ALA A 197 4.65 -13.02 2.33
CA ALA A 197 3.91 -13.03 1.10
C ALA A 197 2.82 -14.13 1.14
N LEU A 198 1.69 -13.90 0.47
CA LEU A 198 0.68 -14.96 0.29
C LEU A 198 1.26 -16.13 -0.48
N SER A 199 0.97 -17.34 0.00
CA SER A 199 1.10 -18.54 -0.83
C SER A 199 0.04 -18.48 -1.96
N PRO A 200 0.38 -18.89 -3.19
CA PRO A 200 -0.56 -18.91 -4.32
C PRO A 200 -1.88 -19.65 -4.03
N GLU A 201 -1.83 -20.65 -3.15
CA GLU A 201 -2.95 -21.52 -2.75
C GLU A 201 -4.08 -20.76 -2.01
N SER A 202 -3.77 -19.61 -1.44
CA SER A 202 -4.73 -18.82 -0.64
C SER A 202 -5.66 -17.94 -1.49
N ARG A 203 -5.40 -17.79 -2.80
CA ARG A 203 -6.18 -16.93 -3.71
C ARG A 203 -7.44 -17.59 -4.27
N GLU A 204 -7.48 -18.92 -4.36
CA GLU A 204 -8.59 -19.65 -4.97
C GLU A 204 -9.87 -19.65 -4.12
N GLY A 205 -9.74 -19.47 -2.79
CA GLY A 205 -10.89 -19.39 -1.87
C GLY A 205 -11.68 -18.08 -1.96
N ALA A 206 -11.06 -16.97 -2.38
CA ALA A 206 -11.69 -15.64 -2.38
C ALA A 206 -12.61 -15.42 -3.61
N THR A 207 -12.32 -16.06 -4.74
CA THR A 207 -13.12 -15.94 -5.97
C THR A 207 -14.46 -16.67 -5.92
N MET A 208 -14.66 -17.62 -4.99
CA MET A 208 -15.94 -18.34 -4.89
C MET A 208 -17.01 -17.64 -4.05
N SER A 209 -16.67 -16.60 -3.28
CA SER A 209 -17.63 -15.92 -2.40
C SER A 209 -18.22 -14.61 -2.96
N ALA A 210 -17.75 -14.16 -4.13
CA ALA A 210 -18.23 -12.95 -4.81
C ALA A 210 -19.31 -13.24 -5.90
N VAL A 211 -19.81 -14.48 -5.95
CA VAL A 211 -20.92 -14.89 -6.83
C VAL A 211 -22.05 -15.48 -5.99
N VAL A 212 -22.70 -14.64 -5.19
CA VAL A 212 -24.09 -14.84 -4.73
C VAL A 212 -24.77 -13.48 -4.57
#